data_AF-A0A1G6DLA7-F1
#
_entry.id   AF-A0A1G6DLA7-F1
#
_cell.length_a   1.000
_cell.length_b   1.000
_cell.length_c   1.000
_cell.angle_alpha   90.00
_cell.angle_beta   90.00
_cell.angle_gamma   90.00
#
_symmetry.space_group_name_H-M   'P 1'
#
loop_
_entity.id
_entity.type
_entity.pdbx_description
1 polymer ?
#
loop_
_entity_poly.entity_id
_entity_poly.type
_entity_poly.pdbx_seq_one_letter_code
_entity_poly.pdbx_strand_id
1 'polypeptide(L)'
;MDDDLQSMTREQLIAEAIRLRNGIRSHRDSSGHDLCWHHPDLWSLLPEKTDPVPVVPEWPQFLRGCVRYRQSLDEQGRSFSRSRQEYED
;
A
#
# COMPACT_ATOMS: atom_id res chain seq x y z
N MET A 1 3.85 15.97 13.73
CA MET A 1 3.98 14.83 12.80
C MET A 1 5.45 14.45 12.86
N ASP A 2 5.73 13.17 13.14
CA ASP A 2 7.09 12.64 13.35
C ASP A 2 7.91 13.30 14.48
N ASP A 3 7.24 13.94 15.44
CA ASP A 3 7.89 14.63 16.56
C ASP A 3 8.59 13.66 17.53
N ASP A 4 8.18 12.39 17.53
CA ASP A 4 8.81 11.31 18.27
C ASP A 4 10.27 11.11 17.86
N LEU A 5 10.60 11.32 16.57
CA LEU A 5 11.95 11.19 16.03
C LEU A 5 12.93 12.20 16.65
N GLN A 6 12.46 13.38 17.04
CA GLN A 6 13.32 14.44 17.61
C GLN A 6 13.87 14.06 18.99
N SER A 7 13.20 13.17 19.70
CA SER A 7 13.60 12.70 21.03
C SER A 7 14.52 11.49 21.01
N MET A 8 14.71 10.88 19.84
CA MET A 8 15.47 9.64 19.67
C MET A 8 16.99 9.91 19.66
N THR A 9 17.75 9.03 20.29
CA THR A 9 19.20 8.96 20.08
C THR A 9 19.51 8.53 18.65
N ARG A 10 20.77 8.71 18.22
CA ARG A 10 21.23 8.24 16.92
C ARG A 10 20.97 6.74 16.72
N GLU A 11 21.20 5.93 17.74
CA GLU A 11 21.00 4.47 17.69
C GLU A 11 19.51 4.15 17.54
N GLN A 12 18.63 4.87 18.25
CA GLN A 12 17.18 4.74 18.13
C GLN A 12 16.70 5.14 16.74
N LEU A 13 17.20 6.25 16.18
CA LEU A 13 16.86 6.68 14.81
C LEU A 13 17.28 5.65 13.76
N ILE A 14 18.47 5.05 13.90
CA ILE A 14 18.92 4.00 12.98
C ILE A 14 18.02 2.77 13.08
N ALA A 15 17.71 2.33 14.30
CA ALA A 15 16.83 1.18 14.53
C ALA A 15 15.43 1.45 13.94
N GLU A 16 14.90 2.65 14.15
CA GLU A 16 13.60 3.06 13.65
C GLU A 16 13.57 3.13 12.11
N ALA A 17 14.59 3.73 11.49
CA ALA A 17 14.72 3.75 10.04
C ALA A 17 14.80 2.33 9.43
N ILE A 18 15.46 1.39 10.10
CA ILE A 18 15.50 -0.02 9.68
C ILE A 18 14.10 -0.65 9.78
N ARG A 19 13.41 -0.43 10.90
CA ARG A 19 12.03 -0.92 11.13
C ARG A 19 11.07 -0.43 10.04
N LEU A 20 11.06 0.86 9.75
CA LEU A 20 10.24 1.47 8.70
C LEU A 20 10.57 0.90 7.32
N ARG A 21 11.86 0.78 6.98
CA ARG A 21 12.29 0.20 5.69
C ARG A 21 11.91 -1.27 5.55
N ASN A 22 11.90 -2.03 6.64
CA ASN A 22 11.45 -3.43 6.60
C ASN A 22 9.96 -3.52 6.31
N GLY A 23 9.13 -2.65 6.92
CA GLY A 23 7.71 -2.56 6.58
C GLY A 23 7.46 -2.20 5.11
N ILE A 24 8.18 -1.21 4.58
CA ILE A 24 8.11 -0.83 3.16
C ILE A 24 8.49 -2.01 2.25
N ARG A 25 9.56 -2.73 2.57
CA ARG A 25 9.98 -3.91 1.79
C ARG A 25 8.94 -5.02 1.84
N SER A 26 8.38 -5.29 3.02
CA SER A 26 7.33 -6.28 3.19
C SER A 26 6.13 -5.99 2.30
N HIS A 27 5.66 -4.73 2.28
CA HIS A 27 4.56 -4.34 1.41
C HIS A 27 4.92 -4.34 -0.09
N ARG A 28 6.14 -3.89 -0.45
CA ARG A 28 6.63 -3.95 -1.84
C ARG A 28 6.66 -5.38 -2.39
N ASP A 29 7.02 -6.34 -1.54
CA ASP A 29 7.19 -7.74 -1.92
C ASP A 29 5.86 -8.53 -1.85
N SER A 30 4.76 -7.89 -1.44
CA SER A 30 3.40 -8.43 -1.48
C SER A 30 2.85 -8.59 -2.91
N SER A 31 1.83 -9.42 -3.08
CA SER A 31 1.20 -9.67 -4.39
C SER A 31 -0.29 -9.96 -4.26
N GLY A 32 -1.04 -9.83 -5.36
CA GLY A 32 -2.47 -10.16 -5.39
C GLY A 32 -3.29 -9.33 -4.39
N HIS A 33 -4.06 -10.01 -3.54
CA HIS A 33 -4.89 -9.36 -2.52
C HIS A 33 -4.06 -8.65 -1.44
N ASP A 34 -2.80 -9.03 -1.25
CA ASP A 34 -1.87 -8.35 -0.35
C ASP A 34 -1.32 -7.03 -0.93
N LEU A 35 -1.81 -6.57 -2.08
CA LEU A 35 -1.58 -5.20 -2.59
C LEU A 35 -2.86 -4.34 -2.52
N CYS A 36 -3.90 -4.81 -1.84
CA CYS A 36 -5.16 -4.08 -1.71
C CYS A 36 -5.01 -2.81 -0.83
N TRP A 37 -6.08 -2.04 -0.64
CA TRP A 37 -6.00 -0.77 0.10
C TRP A 37 -5.77 -0.95 1.62
N HIS A 38 -5.98 -2.16 2.16
CA HIS A 38 -5.98 -2.44 3.59
C HIS A 38 -4.66 -3.05 4.07
N HIS A 39 -3.77 -2.22 4.62
CA HIS A 39 -2.45 -2.61 5.13
C HIS A 39 -2.21 -2.16 6.57
N PRO A 40 -2.94 -2.71 7.56
CA PRO A 40 -2.86 -2.28 8.95
C PRO A 40 -1.44 -2.37 9.52
N ASP A 41 -0.67 -3.40 9.14
CA ASP A 41 0.73 -3.55 9.57
C ASP A 41 1.61 -2.41 9.08
N LEU A 42 1.43 -1.96 7.82
CA LEU A 42 2.17 -0.83 7.25
C LEU A 42 1.76 0.49 7.92
N TRP A 43 0.47 0.72 8.12
CA TRP A 43 -0.05 1.93 8.76
C TRP A 43 0.34 2.01 10.24
N SER A 44 0.42 0.88 10.94
CA SER A 44 0.86 0.79 12.33
C SER A 44 2.31 1.22 12.57
N LEU A 45 3.10 1.34 11.50
CA LEU A 45 4.45 1.86 11.58
C LEU A 45 4.47 3.35 11.90
N LEU A 46 3.40 4.08 11.58
CA LEU A 46 3.27 5.51 11.86
C LEU A 46 2.86 5.76 13.32
N PRO A 47 3.33 6.85 13.94
CA PRO A 47 3.07 7.15 15.35
C PRO A 47 1.59 7.40 15.65
N GLU A 48 0.81 7.89 14.69
CA GLU A 48 -0.62 8.16 14.83
C GLU A 48 -1.46 6.88 14.95
N LYS A 49 -0.94 5.73 14.47
CA LYS A 49 -1.59 4.41 14.53
C LYS A 49 -3.05 4.41 14.13
N THR A 50 -3.42 5.29 13.20
CA THR A 50 -4.77 5.37 12.67
C THR A 50 -5.01 4.20 11.72
N ASP A 51 -6.06 3.43 12.01
CA ASP A 51 -6.67 2.52 11.04
C ASP A 51 -7.76 3.32 10.29
N PRO A 52 -7.48 3.83 9.08
CA PRO A 52 -8.48 4.56 8.33
C PRO A 52 -9.60 3.60 7.95
N VAL A 53 -10.78 3.78 8.55
CA VAL A 53 -11.97 3.03 8.15
C VAL A 53 -12.30 3.44 6.70
N PRO A 54 -12.24 2.51 5.73
CA PRO A 54 -12.51 2.84 4.35
C PRO A 54 -13.98 3.22 4.15
N VAL A 55 -14.23 4.07 3.17
CA VAL A 55 -15.55 4.12 2.54
C VAL A 55 -15.55 3.08 1.44
N VAL A 56 -16.30 1.99 1.64
CA VAL A 56 -16.46 0.95 0.63
C VAL A 56 -17.46 1.45 -0.42
N PRO A 57 -17.06 1.62 -1.70
CA PRO A 57 -17.97 2.05 -2.74
C PRO A 57 -18.99 0.95 -3.08
N GLU A 58 -20.20 1.37 -3.42
CA GLU A 58 -21.18 0.48 -4.06
C GLU A 58 -20.62 -0.12 -5.37
N TRP A 59 -21.09 -1.32 -5.71
CA TRP A 59 -20.59 -2.10 -6.86
C TRP A 59 -20.48 -1.31 -8.17
N PRO A 60 -21.48 -0.51 -8.59
CA PRO A 60 -21.37 0.24 -9.84
C PRO A 60 -20.26 1.29 -9.82
N GLN A 61 -20.01 1.93 -8.67
CA GLN A 61 -18.99 2.94 -8.47
C GLN A 61 -17.60 2.28 -8.49
N PHE A 62 -17.46 1.14 -7.81
CA PHE A 62 -16.25 0.34 -7.79
C PHE A 62 -15.83 -0.08 -9.21
N LEU A 63 -16.73 -0.72 -9.96
CA LEU A 63 -16.44 -1.21 -11.32
C LEU A 63 -16.04 -0.09 -12.29
N ARG A 64 -16.67 1.09 -12.20
CA ARG A 64 -16.25 2.26 -12.98
C ARG A 64 -14.84 2.74 -12.63
N GLY A 65 -14.43 2.59 -11.37
CA GLY A 65 -13.05 2.84 -10.94
C GLY A 65 -12.07 1.84 -11.56
N CYS A 66 -12.38 0.54 -11.49
CA CYS A 66 -11.55 -0.52 -12.06
C CYS A 66 -11.34 -0.35 -13.57
N VAL A 67 -12.39 0.00 -14.32
CA VAL A 67 -12.29 0.26 -15.76
C VAL A 67 -11.35 1.44 -16.05
N ARG A 68 -11.49 2.56 -15.31
CA ARG A 68 -10.61 3.74 -15.47
C ARG A 68 -9.15 3.41 -15.17
N TYR A 69 -8.89 2.67 -14.09
CA TYR A 69 -7.54 2.23 -13.77
C TYR A 69 -6.95 1.31 -14.86
N ARG A 70 -7.74 0.35 -15.36
CA ARG A 70 -7.30 -0.52 -16.45
C ARG A 70 -6.95 0.30 -17.70
N GLN A 71 -7.75 1.30 -18.06
CA GLN A 71 -7.50 2.18 -19.19
C GLN A 71 -6.21 2.98 -19.02
N SER A 72 -5.93 3.53 -17.82
CA SER A 72 -4.71 4.31 -17.59
C SER A 72 -3.43 3.47 -17.77
N LEU A 73 -3.49 2.15 -17.54
CA LEU A 73 -2.35 1.25 -17.80
C LEU A 73 -2.06 1.08 -19.30
N ASP A 74 -3.06 1.20 -20.19
CA ASP A 74 -2.81 1.18 -21.63
C ASP A 74 -2.09 2.45 -22.11
N GLU A 75 -2.29 3.56 -21.40
CA GLU A 75 -1.62 4.83 -21.67
C GLU A 75 -0.19 4.85 -21.12
N GLN A 76 -0.03 4.47 -19.85
CA GLN A 76 1.24 4.57 -19.12
C GLN A 76 2.20 3.40 -19.39
N GLY A 77 1.64 2.24 -19.74
CA GLY A 77 2.32 0.95 -19.63
C GLY A 77 2.18 0.08 -20.86
N ARG A 78 2.38 0.65 -22.06
CA ARG A 78 2.26 -0.13 -23.31
C ARG A 78 3.14 -1.38 -23.32
N SER A 79 4.29 -1.36 -22.64
CA SER A 79 5.22 -2.48 -22.53
C SER A 79 4.85 -3.53 -21.47
N PHE A 80 3.84 -3.30 -20.63
CA PHE A 80 3.48 -4.26 -19.59
C PHE A 80 2.89 -5.55 -20.17
N SER A 81 3.34 -6.70 -19.69
CA SER A 81 2.76 -7.98 -20.09
C SER A 81 1.29 -8.07 -19.65
N ARG A 82 0.42 -8.61 -20.52
CA ARG A 82 -0.97 -8.88 -20.18
C ARG A 82 -1.13 -10.38 -19.88
N SER A 83 -1.83 -10.68 -18.79
CA SER A 83 -2.21 -12.06 -18.45
C SER A 83 -3.65 -12.35 -18.90
N ARG A 84 -3.93 -13.63 -19.18
CA ARG A 84 -5.28 -14.18 -19.35
C ARG A 84 -5.67 -15.12 -18.19
N GLN A 85 -4.82 -15.19 -17.17
CA GLN A 85 -5.09 -15.97 -15.97
C GLN A 85 -6.24 -15.31 -15.20
N GLU A 86 -7.23 -16.11 -14.81
CA GLU A 86 -8.31 -15.68 -13.92
C GLU A 86 -7.81 -15.56 -12.48
N TYR A 87 -8.54 -14.82 -11.65
CA TYR A 87 -8.25 -14.74 -10.22
C TYR A 87 -8.59 -16.08 -9.54
N GLU A 88 -7.74 -16.50 -8.61
CA GLU A 88 -7.99 -17.66 -7.74
C GLU A 88 -8.90 -17.22 -6.56
N ASP A 89 -9.75 -18.14 -6.08
CA ASP A 89 -10.69 -17.91 -4.95
C ASP A 89 -9.99 -17.89 -3.58
#